data_AF-A0A7X9P738-F1
#
_entry.id   AF-A0A7X9P738-F1
#
_cell.length_a   1.000
_cell.length_b   1.000
_cell.length_c   1.000
_cell.angle_alpha   90.00
_cell.angle_beta   90.00
_cell.angle_gamma   90.00
#
_symmetry.space_group_name_H-M   'P 1'
#
loop_
_entity.id
_entity.type
_entity.pdbx_description
1 polymer ?
#
loop_
_entity_poly.entity_id
_entity_poly.type
_entity_poly.pdbx_seq_one_letter_code
_entity_poly.pdbx_strand_id
1 'polypeptide(L)'
;MYQSEWASDLVFESPAALREIYPALVRHAITSFSSGDVMRFLGAKVHGNFKGEVLSEFGRRPEGVRVKHWAGSNSMKLYDKFAVVLRPEVTINNPDGIKVFRPKEGSPGGEKE
;
A
#
# COMPACT_ATOMS: atom_id res chain seq x y z
N MET A 1 12.74 -13.96 -9.88
CA MET A 1 12.00 -12.69 -9.83
C MET A 1 10.62 -13.02 -9.25
N TYR A 2 10.35 -12.62 -8.00
CA TYR A 2 9.05 -12.85 -7.37
C TYR A 2 8.31 -11.52 -7.35
N GLN A 3 7.28 -11.39 -8.20
CA GLN A 3 6.34 -10.28 -8.17
C GLN A 3 4.99 -10.83 -7.73
N SER A 4 4.36 -10.15 -6.78
CA SER A 4 2.97 -10.41 -6.43
C SER A 4 2.18 -9.12 -6.34
N GLU A 5 0.93 -9.17 -6.79
CA GLU A 5 -0.02 -8.07 -6.72
C GLU A 5 -1.26 -8.53 -5.96
N TRP A 6 -1.65 -7.72 -4.99
CA TRP A 6 -2.78 -7.99 -4.12
C TRP A 6 -3.69 -6.77 -4.10
N ALA A 7 -4.98 -6.98 -4.35
CA ALA A 7 -5.98 -5.93 -4.29
C ALA A 7 -7.14 -6.39 -3.41
N SER A 8 -7.70 -5.47 -2.64
CA SER A 8 -8.94 -5.70 -1.90
C SER A 8 -9.97 -4.69 -2.35
N ASP A 9 -11.19 -5.16 -2.58
CA ASP A 9 -12.30 -4.32 -3.04
C ASP A 9 -13.27 -4.08 -1.89
N LEU A 10 -13.44 -2.81 -1.52
CA LEU A 10 -14.56 -2.39 -0.69
C LEU A 10 -15.61 -1.76 -1.60
N VAL A 11 -16.74 -2.44 -1.76
CA VAL A 11 -17.84 -2.02 -2.62
C VAL A 11 -18.84 -1.22 -1.79
N PHE A 12 -19.13 0.01 -2.21
CA PHE A 12 -20.10 0.89 -1.57
C PHE A 12 -21.48 0.73 -2.19
N GLU A 13 -22.53 0.98 -1.41
CA GLU A 13 -23.91 0.92 -1.89
C GLU A 13 -24.21 1.96 -2.98
N SER A 14 -23.49 3.08 -2.98
CA SER A 14 -23.61 4.11 -3.99
C SER A 14 -22.31 4.88 -4.19
N PRO A 15 -22.12 5.53 -5.34
CA PRO A 15 -20.99 6.44 -5.54
C PRO A 15 -20.98 7.63 -4.58
N ALA A 16 -22.14 8.06 -4.08
CA ALA A 16 -22.23 9.15 -3.12
C ALA A 16 -21.59 8.76 -1.77
N ALA A 17 -21.82 7.53 -1.31
CA ALA A 17 -21.26 7.02 -0.07
C ALA A 17 -19.72 6.97 -0.11
N LEU A 18 -19.11 6.53 -1.23
CA LEU A 18 -17.66 6.58 -1.37
C LEU A 18 -17.13 8.02 -1.43
N ARG A 19 -17.80 8.91 -2.18
CA ARG A 19 -17.39 10.32 -2.29
C ARG A 19 -17.42 11.08 -0.98
N GLU A 20 -18.26 10.67 -0.03
CA GLU A 20 -18.34 11.30 1.29
C GLU A 20 -17.02 11.14 2.07
N ILE A 21 -16.41 9.95 2.01
CA ILE A 21 -15.21 9.63 2.79
C ILE A 21 -13.91 9.78 1.99
N TYR A 22 -13.96 9.56 0.67
CA TYR A 22 -12.75 9.39 -0.14
C TYR A 22 -11.83 10.62 -0.18
N PRO A 23 -12.33 11.87 -0.30
CA PRO A 23 -11.48 13.06 -0.25
C PRO A 23 -10.68 13.19 1.04
N ALA A 24 -11.29 12.83 2.18
CA ALA A 24 -10.62 12.84 3.48
C ALA A 24 -9.53 11.78 3.55
N LEU A 25 -9.79 10.56 3.06
CA LEU A 25 -8.80 9.49 2.99
C LEU A 25 -7.60 9.87 2.11
N VAL A 26 -7.86 10.41 0.93
CA VAL A 26 -6.81 10.86 0.00
C VAL A 26 -5.95 11.96 0.61
N ARG A 27 -6.58 12.97 1.22
CA ARG A 27 -5.85 14.04 1.91
C ARG A 27 -4.99 13.46 3.02
N HIS A 28 -5.57 12.62 3.87
CA HIS A 28 -4.86 12.00 4.99
C HIS A 28 -3.65 11.19 4.53
N ALA A 29 -3.81 10.41 3.46
CA ALA A 29 -2.74 9.59 2.90
C ALA A 29 -1.53 10.41 2.43
N ILE A 30 -1.78 11.60 1.87
CA ILE A 30 -0.69 12.48 1.40
C ILE A 30 -0.10 13.32 2.53
N THR A 31 -0.92 13.84 3.44
CA THR A 31 -0.45 14.85 4.41
C THR A 31 0.02 14.28 5.74
N SER A 32 -0.30 13.01 6.03
CA SER A 32 -0.14 12.46 7.39
C SER A 32 0.86 11.32 7.48
N PHE A 33 1.12 10.60 6.37
CA PHE A 33 2.14 9.55 6.35
C PHE A 33 3.51 10.12 6.06
N SER A 34 4.45 9.88 6.97
CA SER A 34 5.86 10.20 6.76
C SER A 34 6.52 9.17 5.84
N SER A 35 7.71 9.48 5.34
CA SER A 35 8.53 8.49 4.62
C SER A 35 8.81 7.26 5.47
N GLY A 36 8.95 7.41 6.79
CA GLY A 36 9.16 6.30 7.71
C GLY A 36 7.98 5.33 7.78
N ASP A 37 6.75 5.86 7.74
CA ASP A 37 5.52 5.06 7.72
C ASP A 37 5.42 4.25 6.42
N VAL A 38 5.67 4.90 5.29
CA VAL A 38 5.67 4.26 3.96
C VAL A 38 6.73 3.16 3.89
N MET A 39 7.95 3.45 4.35
CA MET A 39 9.04 2.48 4.39
C MET A 39 8.68 1.27 5.25
N ARG A 40 8.19 1.51 6.48
CA ARG A 40 7.81 0.45 7.41
C ARG A 40 6.73 -0.45 6.81
N PHE A 41 5.71 0.14 6.19
CA PHE A 41 4.61 -0.61 5.57
C PHE A 41 5.08 -1.45 4.38
N LEU A 42 5.95 -0.90 3.52
CA LEU A 42 6.42 -1.56 2.29
C LEU A 42 7.68 -2.42 2.48
N GLY A 43 8.10 -2.67 3.73
CA GLY A 43 9.23 -3.55 4.06
C GLY A 43 10.62 -2.92 3.91
N ALA A 44 10.72 -1.59 3.76
CA ALA A 44 12.01 -0.92 3.76
C ALA A 44 12.47 -0.61 5.20
N LYS A 45 13.75 -0.88 5.49
CA LYS A 45 14.34 -0.58 6.80
C LYS A 45 14.44 0.94 7.00
N VAL A 46 13.76 1.47 8.01
CA VAL A 46 13.86 2.88 8.42
C VAL A 46 15.26 3.12 9.00
N HIS A 47 16.19 3.59 8.17
CA HIS A 47 17.59 3.82 8.54
C HIS A 47 18.14 5.03 7.79
N GLY A 48 18.98 5.84 8.44
CA GLY A 48 19.57 7.06 7.84
C GLY A 48 20.52 6.81 6.66
N ASN A 49 20.82 5.54 6.35
CA ASN A 49 21.62 5.13 5.20
C ASN A 49 20.78 4.42 4.14
N PHE A 50 19.45 4.58 4.16
CA PHE A 50 18.60 4.09 3.09
C PHE A 50 18.98 4.79 1.78
N LYS A 51 19.34 4.01 0.76
CA LYS A 51 19.77 4.49 -0.57
C LYS A 51 18.67 4.41 -1.64
N GLY A 52 17.49 3.89 -1.28
CA GLY A 52 16.36 3.84 -2.19
C GLY A 52 15.55 5.14 -2.18
N GLU A 53 14.51 5.18 -3.01
CA GLU A 53 13.56 6.28 -3.04
C GLU A 53 12.30 5.94 -2.25
N VAL A 54 11.73 6.96 -1.61
CA VAL A 54 10.38 6.92 -1.02
C VAL A 54 9.59 8.05 -1.66
N LEU A 55 8.49 7.68 -2.30
CA LEU A 55 7.66 8.62 -3.04
C LEU A 55 6.21 8.48 -2.60
N SER A 56 5.51 9.60 -2.57
CA SER A 56 4.07 9.69 -2.34
C SER A 56 3.50 10.60 -3.43
N GLU A 57 2.60 10.07 -4.24
CA GLU A 57 2.04 10.78 -5.39
C GLU A 57 0.51 10.80 -5.28
N PHE A 58 -0.05 11.99 -5.44
CA PHE A 58 -1.46 12.19 -5.73
C PHE A 58 -1.62 12.39 -7.24
N GLY A 59 -2.49 11.61 -7.85
CA GLY A 59 -2.83 11.74 -9.27
C GLY A 59 -4.32 11.83 -9.48
N ARG A 60 -4.77 12.83 -10.25
CA ARG A 60 -6.16 12.94 -10.72
C ARG A 60 -6.22 12.55 -12.19
N ARG A 61 -7.14 11.65 -12.53
CA ARG A 61 -7.37 11.16 -13.90
C ARG A 61 -8.88 11.17 -14.20
N PRO A 62 -9.31 11.05 -15.48
CA PRO A 62 -10.72 10.93 -15.81
C PRO A 62 -11.43 9.78 -15.08
N GLU A 63 -10.70 8.69 -14.80
CA GLU A 63 -11.24 7.50 -14.15
C GLU A 63 -11.40 7.65 -12.63
N GLY A 64 -10.78 8.65 -12.01
CA GLY A 64 -10.79 8.86 -10.57
C GLY A 64 -9.54 9.53 -10.01
N VAL A 65 -9.45 9.55 -8.68
CA VAL A 65 -8.30 10.05 -7.94
C VAL A 65 -7.52 8.85 -7.40
N ARG A 66 -6.20 8.93 -7.43
CA ARG A 66 -5.29 7.91 -6.90
C ARG A 66 -4.29 8.53 -5.96
N VAL A 67 -4.06 7.86 -4.83
CA VAL A 67 -2.82 8.01 -4.05
C VAL A 67 -1.95 6.80 -4.30
N LYS A 68 -0.65 7.02 -4.50
CA LYS A 68 0.32 5.94 -4.61
C LYS A 68 1.53 6.24 -3.73
N HIS A 69 1.97 5.24 -2.98
CA HIS A 69 3.19 5.27 -2.20
C HIS A 69 4.17 4.22 -2.73
N TRP A 70 5.46 4.53 -2.68
CA TRP A 70 6.54 3.62 -3.06
C TRP A 70 7.65 3.66 -2.03
N ALA A 71 8.29 2.52 -1.83
CA ALA A 71 9.58 2.41 -1.16
C ALA A 71 10.44 1.40 -1.93
N GLY A 72 11.48 1.89 -2.61
CA GLY A 72 12.24 1.08 -3.55
C GLY A 72 11.35 0.51 -4.66
N SER A 73 11.32 -0.81 -4.81
CA SER A 73 10.53 -1.50 -5.83
C SER A 73 9.11 -1.86 -5.39
N ASN A 74 8.78 -1.77 -4.09
CA ASN A 74 7.45 -2.06 -3.58
C ASN A 74 6.56 -0.82 -3.64
N SER A 75 5.26 -1.00 -3.86
CA SER A 75 4.32 0.12 -3.89
C SER A 75 2.94 -0.26 -3.38
N MET A 76 2.20 0.73 -2.91
CA MET A 76 0.77 0.61 -2.64
C MET A 76 0.01 1.75 -3.32
N LYS A 77 -1.21 1.47 -3.76
CA LYS A 77 -2.13 2.42 -4.37
C LYS A 77 -3.45 2.38 -3.61
N LEU A 78 -4.11 3.52 -3.55
CA LEU A 78 -5.52 3.64 -3.19
C LEU A 78 -6.21 4.42 -4.31
N TYR A 79 -7.30 3.89 -4.84
CA TYR A 79 -8.10 4.60 -5.85
C TYR A 79 -9.59 4.24 -5.78
N ASP A 80 -10.43 5.16 -6.24
CA ASP A 80 -11.88 5.02 -6.36
C ASP A 80 -12.27 4.43 -7.72
N LYS A 81 -12.17 3.11 -7.85
CA LYS A 81 -12.47 2.40 -9.09
C LYS A 81 -13.97 2.48 -9.42
N PHE A 82 -14.29 2.97 -10.61
CA PHE A 82 -15.66 3.18 -11.10
C PHE A 82 -16.54 4.01 -10.16
N ALA A 83 -15.93 4.87 -9.33
CA ALA A 83 -16.59 5.71 -8.32
C ALA A 83 -17.41 4.96 -7.24
N VAL A 84 -17.38 3.63 -7.19
CA VAL A 84 -18.16 2.80 -6.23
C VAL A 84 -17.30 1.79 -5.48
N VAL A 85 -16.08 1.53 -5.93
CA VAL A 85 -15.14 0.62 -5.27
C VAL A 85 -13.95 1.39 -4.73
N LEU A 86 -13.71 1.33 -3.42
CA LEU A 86 -12.44 1.74 -2.85
C LEU A 86 -11.46 0.57 -2.94
N ARG A 87 -10.40 0.73 -3.73
CA ARG A 87 -9.41 -0.32 -3.94
C ARG A 87 -8.04 0.08 -3.40
N PRO A 88 -7.63 -0.45 -2.24
CA PRO A 88 -6.22 -0.64 -1.93
C PRO A 88 -5.62 -1.75 -2.80
N GLU A 89 -4.47 -1.46 -3.41
CA GLU A 89 -3.69 -2.39 -4.22
C GLU A 89 -2.22 -2.31 -3.82
N VAL A 90 -1.58 -3.44 -3.54
CA VAL A 90 -0.17 -3.53 -3.17
C VAL A 90 0.56 -4.35 -4.22
N THR A 91 1.70 -3.84 -4.67
CA THR A 91 2.64 -4.54 -5.54
C THR A 91 3.92 -4.81 -4.76
N ILE A 92 4.25 -6.09 -4.59
CA ILE A 92 5.47 -6.56 -3.94
C ILE A 92 6.39 -7.09 -5.02
N ASN A 93 7.41 -6.30 -5.37
CA ASN A 93 8.46 -6.68 -6.32
C ASN A 93 9.74 -7.17 -5.62
N ASN A 94 9.91 -6.80 -4.34
CA ASN A 94 10.99 -7.28 -3.48
C ASN A 94 10.41 -7.72 -2.12
N PRO A 95 10.18 -9.02 -1.91
CA PRO A 95 9.64 -9.55 -0.66
C PRO A 95 10.67 -9.58 0.48
N ASP A 96 11.97 -9.49 0.20
CA ASP A 96 13.04 -9.67 1.21
C ASP A 96 12.96 -8.66 2.37
N GLY A 97 12.39 -7.48 2.09
CA GLY A 97 12.15 -6.45 3.10
C GLY A 97 10.91 -6.71 3.99
N ILE A 98 9.96 -7.51 3.51
CA ILE A 98 8.70 -7.80 4.20
C ILE A 98 8.91 -9.05 5.05
N LYS A 99 9.41 -8.83 6.27
CA LYS A 99 9.64 -9.92 7.22
C LYS A 99 8.33 -10.43 7.80
N VAL A 100 8.12 -11.74 7.70
CA VAL A 100 6.98 -12.44 8.29
C VAL A 100 7.52 -13.48 9.26
N PHE A 101 7.36 -13.23 10.56
CA PHE A 101 7.71 -14.20 11.60
C PHE A 101 6.68 -15.32 11.63
N ARG A 102 6.95 -16.40 10.89
CA ARG A 102 6.08 -17.58 10.87
C ARG A 102 6.91 -18.85 11.08
N PRO A 103 6.34 -19.89 11.71
CA PRO A 103 6.97 -21.20 11.70
C PRO A 103 7.13 -21.70 10.26
N LYS A 104 8.13 -22.55 10.04
CA LYS A 104 8.29 -23.24 8.77
C LYS A 104 7.01 -23.99 8.40
N GLU A 105 6.67 -23.97 7.12
CA GLU A 105 5.51 -24.69 6.61
C GLU A 105 5.61 -26.18 6.95
N GLY A 106 4.53 -26.73 7.53
CA GLY A 106 4.52 -28.10 8.06
C GLY A 106 5.05 -28.26 9.49
N SER A 107 5.41 -27.18 10.19
CA SER A 107 5.86 -27.24 11.59
C SER A 107 5.19 -26.15 12.46
N PRO A 108 3.90 -26.29 12.80
CA PRO A 108 3.12 -25.24 13.48
C PRO A 108 3.67 -24.80 14.85
N GLY A 109 4.45 -25.65 15.52
CA GLY A 109 5.13 -25.36 16.80
C GLY A 109 6.64 -25.13 16.69
N GLY A 110 7.17 -25.02 15.47
CA GLY A 110 8.59 -24.75 15.24
C GLY A 110 8.99 -23.32 15.59
N GLU A 111 10.30 -23.09 15.69
CA GLU A 111 10.86 -21.75 15.88
C GLU A 111 10.41 -20.82 14.73
N LYS A 112 10.05 -19.58 15.08
CA LYS A 112 9.64 -18.58 14.10
C LYS A 112 10.89 -17.86 13.62
N GLU A 113 11.10 -17.87 12.31
CA GLU A 113 12.17 -17.13 11.63
C GLU A 113 11.59 -16.01 10.75
#